data_AF-A0A843S3F4-F1
#
_entry.id   AF-A0A843S3F4-F1
#
_cell.length_a   1.000
_cell.length_b   1.000
_cell.length_c   1.000
_cell.angle_alpha   90.00
_cell.angle_beta   90.00
_cell.angle_gamma   90.00
#
_symmetry.space_group_name_H-M   'P 1'
#
loop_
_entity.id
_entity.type
_entity.pdbx_description
1 polymer ?
#
loop_
_entity_poly.entity_id
_entity_poly.type
_entity_poly.pdbx_seq_one_letter_code
_entity_poly.pdbx_strand_id
1 'polypeptide(L)' 'MIDRDCLPNAFEFVVLSGLRVRQLIQGCVPRVPGEHKLIVTAQHEVLSGKVAKLEPQEQAAGDPVTTTD' A
#
# COMPACT_ATOMS: atom_id res chain seq x y z
N MET A 1 4.96 17.21 -11.05
CA MET A 1 3.84 16.55 -11.76
C MET A 1 4.22 15.09 -11.89
N ILE A 2 3.31 14.16 -11.56
CA ILE A 2 3.61 12.72 -11.59
C ILE A 2 3.52 12.23 -13.02
N ASP A 3 4.56 11.54 -13.47
CA ASP A 3 4.58 10.91 -14.79
C ASP A 3 3.76 9.61 -14.72
N ARG A 4 2.67 9.57 -15.48
CA ARG A 4 1.70 8.46 -15.46
C ARG A 4 1.89 7.51 -16.62
N ASP A 5 2.71 7.87 -17.61
CA ASP A 5 2.88 7.08 -18.83
C ASP A 5 3.72 5.81 -18.60
N CYS A 6 4.43 5.74 -17.47
CA CYS A 6 5.16 4.55 -17.03
C CYS A 6 4.28 3.59 -16.20
N LEU A 7 3.00 3.92 -15.95
CA LEU A 7 2.13 3.08 -15.13
C LEU A 7 1.53 1.94 -15.99
N PRO A 8 1.74 0.67 -15.61
CA PRO A 8 1.14 -0.46 -16.33
C PRO A 8 -0.40 -0.43 -16.29
N ASN A 9 -0.98 0.16 -15.24
CA ASN A 9 -2.43 0.36 -15.12
C ASN A 9 -2.75 1.63 -14.31
N ALA A 10 -3.27 2.65 -14.99
CA ALA A 10 -3.61 3.93 -14.38
C ALA A 10 -4.77 3.84 -13.36
N PHE A 11 -5.71 2.92 -13.54
CA PHE A 11 -6.83 2.76 -12.60
C PHE A 11 -6.36 2.14 -11.28
N GLU A 12 -5.55 1.09 -11.36
CA GLU A 12 -4.95 0.47 -10.18
C GLU A 12 -4.10 1.46 -9.40
N PHE A 13 -3.34 2.30 -10.10
CA PHE A 13 -2.57 3.36 -9.47
C PHE A 13 -3.45 4.33 -8.65
N VAL A 14 -4.58 4.77 -9.19
CA VAL A 14 -5.51 5.67 -8.49
C VAL A 14 -6.14 4.96 -7.29
N VAL A 15 -6.57 3.71 -7.45
CA VAL A 15 -7.17 2.91 -6.37
C VAL A 15 -6.15 2.69 -5.23
N LEU A 16 -4.94 2.25 -5.53
CA LEU A 16 -3.88 2.03 -4.54
C LEU A 16 -3.49 3.33 -3.83
N SER A 17 -3.36 4.43 -4.58
CA SER A 17 -3.06 5.75 -4.00
C SER A 17 -4.17 6.19 -3.05
N GLY A 18 -5.44 6.02 -3.43
CA GLY A 18 -6.59 6.36 -2.59
C GLY A 18 -6.66 5.52 -1.30
N LEU A 19 -6.43 4.22 -1.40
CA LEU A 19 -6.35 3.33 -0.23
C LEU A 19 -5.21 3.73 0.70
N ARG A 20 -4.04 4.05 0.13
CA ARG A 20 -2.88 4.47 0.90
C ARG A 20 -3.09 5.81 1.61
N VAL A 21 -3.78 6.76 0.99
CA VAL A 21 -4.16 8.01 1.65
C VAL A 21 -5.00 7.74 2.91
N ARG A 22 -5.95 6.79 2.86
CA ARG A 22 -6.74 6.44 4.04
C ARG A 22 -5.86 5.92 5.18
N GLN A 23 -4.86 5.11 4.87
CA GLN A 23 -3.89 4.63 5.88
C GLN A 23 -3.09 5.79 6.48
N LEU A 24 -2.64 6.74 5.67
CA LEU A 24 -1.92 7.91 6.17
C LEU A 24 -2.81 8.81 7.05
N ILE A 25 -4.09 8.98 6.70
CA ILE A 25 -5.08 9.69 7.53
C ILE A 25 -5.27 8.98 8.88
N GLN A 26 -5.19 7.65 8.91
CA GLN A 26 -5.25 6.86 10.15
C GLN A 26 -3.98 6.94 11.01
N GLY A 27 -2.98 7.73 10.61
CA GLY A 27 -1.73 7.90 11.35
C GLY A 27 -0.66 6.85 11.02
N CYS A 28 -0.82 6.08 9.94
CA CYS A 28 0.26 5.20 9.48
C CYS A 28 1.49 6.01 9.06
N VAL A 29 2.67 5.44 9.31
CA VAL A 29 3.94 6.10 9.01
C VAL A 29 4.16 6.20 7.49
N PRO A 30 4.50 7.40 6.97
CA PRO A 30 4.97 7.57 5.60
C PRO A 30 6.29 6.82 5.35
N ARG A 31 6.39 6.12 4.23
CA ARG A 31 7.59 5.40 3.78
C ARG A 31 8.48 6.25 2.88
N VAL A 32 7.98 7.37 2.37
CA VAL A 32 8.75 8.35 1.60
C VAL A 32 9.00 9.59 2.47
N PRO A 33 10.27 10.01 2.64
CA PRO A 33 10.59 11.24 3.36
C PRO A 33 10.14 12.46 2.54
N GLY A 34 9.41 13.38 3.18
CA GLY A 34 9.00 14.66 2.59
C GLY A 34 7.75 15.26 3.24
N GLU A 35 7.68 16.60 3.30
CA GLU A 35 6.46 17.33 3.66
C GLU A 35 5.60 17.54 2.41
N HIS A 36 4.84 16.52 2.04
CA HIS A 36 3.87 16.60 0.96
C HIS A 36 2.46 16.36 1.48
N LYS A 37 1.46 16.81 0.72
CA LYS A 37 0.07 16.42 0.98
C LYS A 37 -0.02 14.89 0.98
N LEU A 38 -0.86 14.31 1.83
CA LEU A 38 -1.00 12.86 1.98
C LEU A 38 -1.21 12.14 0.64
N ILE A 39 -1.98 12.74 -0.28
CA ILE A 39 -2.20 12.21 -1.63
C ILE A 39 -0.93 12.14 -2.47
N VAL A 40 -0.06 13.15 -2.38
CA VAL A 40 1.21 13.20 -3.10
C VAL A 40 2.17 12.17 -2.51
N THR A 41 2.25 12.09 -1.18
CA THR A 41 3.04 11.05 -0.49
C THR A 41 2.61 9.64 -0.89
N ALA A 42 1.31 9.36 -0.88
CA ALA A 42 0.75 8.07 -1.30
C ALA A 42 1.10 7.73 -2.75
N GLN A 43 0.97 8.69 -3.67
CA GLN A 43 1.31 8.50 -5.07
C GLN A 43 2.81 8.21 -5.27
N HIS A 44 3.69 8.92 -4.56
CA HIS A 44 5.14 8.65 -4.58
C HIS A 44 5.48 7.27 -4.00
N GLU A 45 4.79 6.85 -2.94
CA GLU A 45 4.97 5.52 -2.35
C GLU A 45 4.57 4.39 -3.31
N VAL A 46 3.49 4.58 -4.08
CA VAL A 46 3.05 3.61 -5.09
C VAL A 46 4.04 3.58 -6.27
N LEU A 47 4.49 4.74 -6.77
CA LEU A 47 5.48 4.80 -7.87
C LEU A 47 6.85 4.23 -7.48
N SER A 48 7.26 4.42 -6.23
CA SER A 48 8.52 3.88 -5.72
C SER A 48 8.44 2.39 -5.37
N GLY A 49 7.30 1.73 -5.59
CA GLY A 49 7.10 0.32 -5.25
C GLY A 49 7.08 0.03 -3.75
N LYS A 50 7.04 1.08 -2.90
CA LYS A 50 6.99 0.95 -1.44
C LYS A 50 5.60 0.54 -0.94
N VAL A 51 4.57 0.70 -1.77
CA VAL A 51 3.19 0.28 -1.50
C VAL A 51 2.71 -0.52 -2.70
N ALA A 52 2.31 -1.76 -2.45
CA ALA A 52 1.80 -2.68 -3.45
C ALA A 52 0.49 -3.33 -2.96
N LYS A 53 -0.33 -3.79 -3.92
CA LYS A 53 -1.48 -4.64 -3.62
C LYS A 53 -0.95 -5.96 -3.06
N LEU A 54 -1.46 -6.38 -1.91
CA LEU A 54 -1.28 -7.75 -1.46
C LEU A 54 -2.21 -8.63 -2.31
N GLU A 55 -1.65 -9.60 -3.01
CA GLU A 55 -2.46 -10.72 -3.50
C GLU A 55 -3.11 -11.39 -2.28
N PRO A 56 -4.37 -11.84 -2.36
CA PRO A 56 -4.99 -12.59 -1.29
C PRO A 56 -4.10 -13.80 -0.99
N GLN A 57 -3.28 -13.69 0.05
CA GLN A 57 -2.63 -14.85 0.61
C GLN A 57 -3.78 -15.66 1.19
N GLU A 58 -4.00 -16.86 0.67
CA GLU A 58 -4.83 -17.87 1.32
C GLU A 58 -4.45 -17.84 2.80
N GLN A 59 -5.35 -17.39 3.66
CA GLN A 59 -5.10 -17.31 5.09
C GLN A 59 -4.73 -18.71 5.53
N ALA A 60 -3.45 -18.94 5.86
CA ALA A 60 -3.02 -20.13 6.56
C ALA A 60 -3.61 -20.06 7.98
N ALA A 61 -4.89 -20.39 8.09
CA ALA A 61 -5.51 -20.84 9.31
C ALA A 61 -4.87 -22.19 9.63
N GLY A 62 -4.10 -22.22 10.71
CA GLY A 62 -3.47 -23.45 11.17
C GLY A 62 -2.46 -23.18 12.27
N ASP A 63 -2.92 -22.67 13.41
CA ASP A 63 -2.21 -22.89 14.66
C ASP A 63 -2.12 -24.41 14.88
N PRO A 64 -0.92 -25.02 15.00
CA PRO A 64 -0.84 -26.39 15.48
C PRO A 64 -0.96 -26.34 17.01
N VAL A 65 -2.20 -26.32 17.51
CA VAL A 65 -2.43 -26.63 18.93
C VAL A 65 -2.25 -28.13 19.14
N THR A 66 -1.00 -28.57 19.23
CA THR A 66 -0.66 -29.88 19.82
C THR A 66 -0.67 -29.73 21.34
N THR A 67 -1.85 -29.95 21.94
CA THR A 67 -1.97 -30.32 23.36
C THR A 67 -2.60 -31.70 23.42
N THR A 68 -1.75 -32.73 23.45
CA THR A 68 -2.09 -34.09 23.85
C THR A 68 -0.81 -34.71 24.41
N ASP A 69 -0.55 -34.47 25.70
CA ASP A 69 -0.34 -35.45 26.78
C ASP A 69 0.01 -34.68 28.08
#